data_AF-A0A956DGB5-F1
#
_entry.id   AF-A0A956DGB5-F1
#
_cell.length_a   1.000
_cell.length_b   1.000
_cell.length_c   1.000
_cell.angle_alpha   90.00
_cell.angle_beta   90.00
_cell.angle_gamma   90.00
#
_symmetry.space_group_name_H-M   'P 1'
#
loop_
_entity.id
_entity.type
_entity.pdbx_description
1 polymer ?
#
loop_
_entity_poly.entity_id
_entity_poly.type
_entity_poly.pdbx_seq_one_letter_code
_entity_poly.pdbx_strand_id
1 'polypeptide(L)'
;GAAAQYSTADAPTTLDCDLMPCAEVLPAAASFRRYRDTPFFEGIDAHDAPVGWVALSTSVVDIAAYSGKPLVTVVGLQPDGRIAGVRIIHHSEPILLTGIPEARLHEFAARYPGHLATERIVVGSSEDSGVTAVDVISGATVTALAANRTILETARALGVAAGVVAVSATSPGHFVVEEEPWSWARMVREGVFGRLTVTNAQMKQRGPGAFVDLWFTIADAPAIGRGLLATGDYDHLVALLEPGQHLLVVLGRGTSSFKGSAFVRGGIFDRVRVQQGLEEVQFRDTDYQNLGRVAALDAPRFREGAVFLTRGGALDPGRPFDLVFLGSHHDSRGAFTREFRSFPATHQLPASVYFVENPPEERTIWEEAWHRRFVDVIALAIWLFLVMAVFALRRWTFTSAKVLAGLHLTSMAVSFVFVGVYLGAQPSVTQMLTLVEVVARGGDPTLFLVEPLLFVSWIFIAIVSIVWGRGVFCGWVCPYGAMSELIRKLADLLK
;
A
#
# COMPACT_ATOMS: atom_id res chain seq x y z
N GLY A 1 -14.72 24.94 -23.82
CA GLY A 1 -15.98 25.47 -23.25
C GLY A 1 -16.83 24.30 -22.86
N ALA A 2 -16.86 23.99 -21.56
CA ALA A 2 -17.68 22.99 -20.86
C ALA A 2 -17.43 23.15 -19.34
N ALA A 3 -16.20 23.54 -18.96
CA ALA A 3 -15.79 23.82 -17.58
C ALA A 3 -16.57 24.96 -16.89
N ALA A 4 -17.17 25.89 -17.63
CA ALA A 4 -17.85 27.06 -17.06
C ALA A 4 -19.26 26.77 -16.50
N GLN A 5 -19.85 25.59 -16.78
CA GLN A 5 -21.25 25.31 -16.44
C GLN A 5 -21.50 24.84 -15.01
N TYR A 6 -20.45 24.44 -14.27
CA TYR A 6 -20.61 23.80 -12.96
C TYR A 6 -20.35 24.72 -11.77
N SER A 7 -20.05 26.01 -11.99
CA SER A 7 -19.62 26.95 -10.95
C SER A 7 -20.74 27.52 -10.05
N THR A 8 -22.03 27.22 -10.28
CA THR A 8 -23.14 27.94 -9.61
C THR A 8 -24.28 27.07 -9.06
N ALA A 9 -24.22 25.74 -9.19
CA ALA A 9 -25.21 24.82 -8.63
C ALA A 9 -24.61 24.03 -7.45
N ASP A 10 -25.46 23.43 -6.61
CA ASP A 10 -25.03 22.46 -5.61
C ASP A 10 -24.13 21.38 -6.25
N ALA A 11 -23.15 20.88 -5.48
CA ALA A 11 -22.22 19.87 -5.96
C ALA A 11 -23.00 18.65 -6.50
N PRO A 12 -22.80 18.24 -7.76
CA PRO A 12 -23.54 17.12 -8.32
C PRO A 12 -23.21 15.84 -7.53
N THR A 13 -24.22 15.01 -7.31
CA THR A 13 -24.12 13.75 -6.54
C THR A 13 -24.30 12.51 -7.41
N THR A 14 -24.70 12.69 -8.67
CA THR A 14 -24.91 11.62 -9.64
C THR A 14 -24.10 11.87 -10.90
N LEU A 15 -23.44 10.82 -11.43
CA LEU A 15 -22.69 10.89 -12.67
C LEU A 15 -23.64 10.91 -13.87
N ASP A 16 -23.44 11.88 -14.77
CA ASP A 16 -24.13 11.98 -16.06
C ASP A 16 -23.09 12.19 -17.17
N CYS A 17 -22.79 11.14 -17.94
CA CYS A 17 -21.76 11.19 -18.97
C CYS A 17 -22.14 11.98 -20.23
N ASP A 18 -23.41 12.39 -20.38
CA ASP A 18 -23.82 13.28 -21.48
C ASP A 18 -23.46 14.74 -21.18
N LEU A 19 -23.40 15.10 -19.90
CA LEU A 19 -23.13 16.46 -19.43
C LEU A 19 -21.73 16.63 -18.83
N MET A 20 -21.12 15.55 -18.34
CA MET A 20 -19.82 15.54 -17.66
C MET A 20 -18.69 15.00 -18.56
N PRO A 21 -17.42 15.32 -18.28
CA PRO A 21 -16.29 14.98 -19.16
C PRO A 21 -15.85 13.49 -19.06
N CYS A 22 -16.79 12.55 -19.16
CA CYS A 22 -16.49 11.10 -19.12
C CYS A 22 -15.52 10.69 -20.25
N ALA A 23 -15.73 11.21 -21.46
CA ALA A 23 -14.87 10.95 -22.61
C ALA A 23 -13.44 11.50 -22.44
N GLU A 24 -13.25 12.55 -21.63
CA GLU A 24 -11.90 13.07 -21.35
C GLU A 24 -11.13 12.20 -20.34
N VAL A 25 -11.84 11.58 -19.40
CA VAL A 25 -11.21 10.72 -18.38
C VAL A 25 -11.04 9.28 -18.84
N LEU A 26 -11.81 8.84 -19.84
CA LEU A 26 -11.70 7.52 -20.45
C LEU A 26 -11.77 7.64 -21.99
N PRO A 27 -10.70 8.14 -22.64
CA PRO A 27 -10.70 8.49 -24.07
C PRO A 27 -10.81 7.28 -25.00
N ALA A 28 -10.59 6.06 -24.49
CA ALA A 28 -10.77 4.84 -25.26
C ALA A 28 -12.26 4.47 -25.48
N ALA A 29 -13.18 5.09 -24.72
CA ALA A 29 -14.61 4.78 -24.80
C ALA A 29 -15.29 5.59 -25.90
N ALA A 30 -16.07 4.92 -26.73
CA ALA A 30 -16.97 5.51 -27.71
C ALA A 30 -18.35 5.82 -27.11
N SER A 31 -18.80 5.04 -26.12
CA SER A 31 -20.06 5.26 -25.40
C SER A 31 -19.95 4.83 -23.94
N PHE A 32 -20.91 5.25 -23.12
CA PHE A 32 -20.97 4.92 -21.70
C PHE A 32 -22.33 4.31 -21.35
N ARG A 33 -22.32 3.26 -20.53
CA ARG A 33 -23.53 2.66 -19.97
C ARG A 33 -23.39 2.45 -18.48
N ARG A 34 -24.50 2.44 -17.74
CA ARG A 34 -24.47 2.20 -16.30
C ARG A 34 -23.88 0.82 -15.99
N TYR A 35 -22.95 0.77 -15.05
CA TYR A 35 -22.32 -0.48 -14.63
C TYR A 35 -23.13 -1.15 -13.51
N ARG A 36 -23.89 -2.19 -13.87
CA ARG A 36 -24.74 -2.94 -12.92
C ARG A 36 -25.66 -1.98 -12.12
N ASP A 37 -25.98 -2.35 -10.87
CA ASP A 37 -26.73 -1.52 -9.92
C ASP A 37 -25.83 -0.56 -9.12
N THR A 38 -24.72 -0.09 -9.71
CA THR A 38 -23.79 0.84 -9.07
C THR A 38 -24.02 2.28 -9.55
N PRO A 39 -23.43 3.29 -8.89
CA PRO A 39 -23.38 4.66 -9.42
C PRO A 39 -22.32 4.84 -10.52
N PHE A 40 -21.64 3.78 -10.96
CA PHE A 40 -20.55 3.84 -11.95
C PHE A 40 -21.05 3.64 -13.38
N PHE A 41 -20.22 4.06 -14.33
CA PHE A 41 -20.44 3.83 -15.76
C PHE A 41 -19.29 3.00 -16.34
N GLU A 42 -19.62 2.07 -17.23
CA GLU A 42 -18.67 1.31 -18.04
C GLU A 42 -18.53 1.99 -19.40
N GLY A 43 -17.28 2.20 -19.82
CA GLY A 43 -16.95 2.70 -21.15
C GLY A 43 -16.84 1.55 -22.15
N ILE A 44 -17.44 1.73 -23.31
CA ILE A 44 -17.48 0.74 -24.40
C ILE A 44 -16.83 1.35 -25.64
N ASP A 45 -15.93 0.61 -26.31
CA ASP A 45 -15.30 1.06 -27.55
C ASP A 45 -16.23 0.92 -28.77
N ALA A 46 -15.70 1.23 -29.96
CA ALA A 46 -16.45 1.13 -31.21
C ALA A 46 -16.81 -0.32 -31.62
N HIS A 47 -16.23 -1.34 -30.98
CA HIS A 47 -16.44 -2.76 -31.24
C HIS A 47 -17.29 -3.45 -30.16
N ASP A 48 -17.97 -2.67 -29.31
CA ASP A 48 -18.77 -3.17 -28.18
C ASP A 48 -17.95 -3.87 -27.08
N ALA A 49 -16.65 -3.56 -26.96
CA ALA A 49 -15.76 -4.09 -25.93
C ALA A 49 -15.59 -3.12 -24.74
N PRO A 50 -15.58 -3.61 -23.49
CA PRO A 50 -15.36 -2.78 -22.32
C PRO A 50 -13.90 -2.30 -22.25
N VAL A 51 -13.71 -1.00 -22.06
CA VAL A 51 -12.38 -0.35 -22.03
C VAL A 51 -12.05 0.31 -20.69
N GLY A 52 -12.97 0.25 -19.73
CA GLY A 52 -12.77 0.77 -18.38
C GLY A 52 -14.05 1.27 -17.73
N TRP A 53 -13.91 1.96 -16.61
CA TRP A 53 -15.02 2.48 -15.82
C TRP A 53 -14.81 3.93 -15.40
N VAL A 54 -15.89 4.65 -15.13
CA VAL A 54 -15.90 6.04 -14.70
C VAL A 54 -16.82 6.22 -13.49
N ALA A 55 -16.40 7.04 -12.53
CA ALA A 55 -17.17 7.42 -11.36
C ALA A 55 -17.08 8.92 -11.07
N LEU A 56 -18.13 9.46 -10.45
CA LEU A 56 -18.15 10.77 -9.83
C LEU A 56 -17.82 10.62 -8.34
N SER A 57 -16.81 11.33 -7.84
CA SER A 57 -16.32 11.16 -6.47
C SER A 57 -17.42 11.28 -5.40
N THR A 58 -18.34 12.24 -5.52
CA THR A 58 -19.46 12.45 -4.57
C THR A 58 -20.49 11.33 -4.55
N SER A 59 -20.48 10.43 -5.53
CA SER A 59 -21.30 9.21 -5.53
C SER A 59 -20.61 8.03 -4.82
N VAL A 60 -19.37 8.22 -4.37
CA VAL A 60 -18.49 7.16 -3.85
C VAL A 60 -17.96 7.48 -2.46
N VAL A 61 -17.47 8.71 -2.28
CA VAL A 61 -16.72 9.15 -1.10
C VAL A 61 -17.25 10.49 -0.60
N ASP A 62 -17.26 10.67 0.72
CA ASP A 62 -17.54 11.95 1.39
C ASP A 62 -16.23 12.53 1.96
N ILE A 63 -15.43 13.14 1.08
CA ILE A 63 -14.19 13.82 1.46
C ILE A 63 -14.38 15.32 1.31
N ALA A 64 -14.32 16.03 2.44
CA ALA A 64 -14.31 17.47 2.49
C ALA A 64 -12.90 18.02 2.20
N ALA A 65 -12.82 19.11 1.45
CA ALA A 65 -11.60 19.89 1.26
C ALA A 65 -11.54 21.09 2.22
N TYR A 66 -10.66 22.07 1.96
CA TYR A 66 -10.43 23.19 2.87
C TYR A 66 -11.70 24.00 3.15
N SER A 67 -12.58 24.10 2.16
CA SER A 67 -13.87 24.79 2.27
C SER A 67 -14.91 24.06 3.13
N GLY A 68 -14.63 22.83 3.58
CA GLY A 68 -15.61 21.93 4.17
C GLY A 68 -16.55 21.28 3.14
N LYS A 69 -16.41 21.61 1.84
CA LYS A 69 -17.17 21.03 0.73
C LYS A 69 -16.28 20.08 -0.10
N PRO A 70 -16.87 19.11 -0.83
CA PRO A 70 -16.09 18.15 -1.60
C PRO A 70 -15.47 18.76 -2.87
N LEU A 71 -14.34 18.17 -3.29
CA LEU A 71 -13.77 18.37 -4.62
C LEU A 71 -14.42 17.39 -5.59
N VAL A 72 -15.40 17.88 -6.35
CA VAL A 72 -16.18 17.03 -7.24
C VAL A 72 -15.32 16.64 -8.43
N THR A 73 -15.00 15.35 -8.50
CA THR A 73 -13.99 14.83 -9.41
C THR A 73 -14.54 13.64 -10.17
N VAL A 74 -14.43 13.66 -11.49
CA VAL A 74 -14.69 12.53 -12.37
C VAL A 74 -13.37 11.77 -12.54
N VAL A 75 -13.39 10.46 -12.26
CA VAL A 75 -12.21 9.59 -12.31
C VAL A 75 -12.49 8.41 -13.24
N GLY A 76 -11.58 8.16 -14.17
CA GLY A 76 -11.61 6.99 -15.06
C GLY A 76 -10.58 5.93 -14.65
N LEU A 77 -10.94 4.66 -14.77
CA LEU A 77 -10.08 3.50 -14.44
C LEU A 77 -10.02 2.52 -15.62
N GLN A 78 -8.82 2.04 -15.92
CA GLN A 78 -8.55 1.03 -16.94
C GLN A 78 -8.72 -0.41 -16.39
N PRO A 79 -8.93 -1.42 -17.27
CA PRO A 79 -9.04 -2.82 -16.86
C PRO A 79 -7.83 -3.40 -16.14
N ASP A 80 -6.64 -2.81 -16.34
CA ASP A 80 -5.40 -3.20 -15.66
C ASP A 80 -5.22 -2.51 -14.28
N GLY A 81 -6.20 -1.71 -13.85
CA GLY A 81 -6.20 -1.02 -12.56
C GLY A 81 -5.48 0.33 -12.57
N ARG A 82 -5.07 0.84 -13.74
CA ARG A 82 -4.48 2.18 -13.86
C ARG A 82 -5.54 3.26 -13.99
N ILE A 83 -5.27 4.43 -13.42
CA ILE A 83 -6.10 5.62 -13.59
C ILE A 83 -5.99 6.07 -15.05
N ALA A 84 -7.10 6.07 -15.78
CA ALA A 84 -7.18 6.50 -17.17
C ALA A 84 -7.13 8.03 -17.30
N GLY A 85 -7.76 8.73 -16.36
CA GLY A 85 -7.95 10.17 -16.43
C GLY A 85 -8.63 10.73 -15.19
N VAL A 86 -8.41 12.01 -14.92
CA VAL A 86 -8.99 12.73 -13.79
C VAL A 86 -9.44 14.13 -14.24
N ARG A 87 -10.65 14.52 -13.85
CA ARG A 87 -11.18 15.87 -14.05
C ARG A 87 -11.91 16.36 -12.82
N ILE A 88 -11.42 17.45 -12.24
CA ILE A 88 -12.14 18.19 -11.20
C ILE A 88 -13.13 19.10 -11.92
N ILE A 89 -14.43 18.90 -11.67
CA ILE A 89 -15.52 19.58 -12.38
C ILE A 89 -16.21 20.65 -11.52
N HIS A 90 -16.08 20.55 -10.20
CA HIS A 90 -16.61 21.55 -9.28
C HIS A 90 -15.81 21.57 -7.97
N HIS A 91 -15.56 22.78 -7.44
CA HIS A 91 -14.95 22.99 -6.13
C HIS A 91 -15.45 24.30 -5.51
N SER A 92 -15.31 24.44 -4.19
CA SER A 92 -15.70 25.66 -3.47
C SER A 92 -14.57 26.23 -2.62
N GLU A 93 -13.32 26.13 -3.11
CA GLU A 93 -12.09 26.43 -2.37
C GLU A 93 -11.78 27.94 -2.34
N PRO A 94 -11.94 28.63 -1.19
CA PRO A 94 -11.76 30.09 -1.12
C PRO A 94 -10.34 30.54 -1.44
N ILE A 95 -9.34 29.71 -1.12
CA ILE A 95 -7.92 30.06 -1.30
C ILE A 95 -7.50 30.12 -2.78
N LEU A 96 -8.23 29.42 -3.65
CA LEU A 96 -8.07 29.54 -5.11
C LEU A 96 -8.69 30.84 -5.63
N LEU A 97 -9.76 31.33 -4.98
CA LEU A 97 -10.44 32.57 -5.33
C LEU A 97 -9.66 33.83 -4.92
N THR A 98 -8.76 33.72 -3.93
CA THR A 98 -8.03 34.87 -3.36
C THR A 98 -6.57 35.00 -3.81
N GLY A 99 -6.04 34.10 -4.66
CA GLY A 99 -4.68 34.26 -5.19
C GLY A 99 -3.97 33.07 -5.86
N ILE A 100 -4.50 31.84 -5.78
CA ILE A 100 -3.90 30.67 -6.47
C ILE A 100 -4.75 30.32 -7.70
N PRO A 101 -4.19 30.30 -8.93
CA PRO A 101 -4.96 30.00 -10.13
C PRO A 101 -5.59 28.59 -10.09
N GLU A 102 -6.85 28.47 -10.50
CA GLU A 102 -7.58 27.19 -10.62
C GLU A 102 -6.83 26.16 -11.48
N ALA A 103 -6.09 26.63 -12.49
CA ALA A 103 -5.22 25.79 -13.33
C ALA A 103 -4.27 24.90 -12.50
N ARG A 104 -3.81 25.35 -11.32
CA ARG A 104 -2.93 24.56 -10.44
C ARG A 104 -3.61 23.32 -9.89
N LEU A 105 -4.93 23.37 -9.69
CA LEU A 105 -5.72 22.23 -9.24
C LEU A 105 -5.87 21.20 -10.37
N HIS A 106 -6.08 21.66 -11.61
CA HIS A 106 -6.11 20.78 -12.79
C HIS A 106 -4.73 20.18 -13.09
N GLU A 107 -3.65 20.96 -12.99
CA GLU A 107 -2.27 20.47 -13.12
C GLU A 107 -1.93 19.40 -12.07
N PHE A 108 -2.44 19.56 -10.84
CA PHE A 108 -2.30 18.56 -9.80
C PHE A 108 -3.02 17.25 -10.17
N ALA A 109 -4.28 17.34 -10.60
CA ALA A 109 -5.07 16.17 -11.02
C ALA A 109 -4.48 15.46 -12.25
N ALA A 110 -3.84 16.22 -13.15
CA ALA A 110 -3.21 15.70 -14.38
C ALA A 110 -1.98 14.81 -14.13
N ARG A 111 -1.50 14.69 -12.89
CA ARG A 111 -0.37 13.82 -12.53
C ARG A 111 -0.76 12.37 -12.21
N TYR A 112 -2.05 12.11 -11.99
CA TYR A 112 -2.55 10.79 -11.61
C TYR A 112 -2.75 9.78 -12.76
N PRO A 113 -3.10 10.20 -14.00
CA PRO A 113 -3.23 9.26 -15.11
C PRO A 113 -1.97 8.42 -15.31
N GLY A 114 -2.14 7.11 -15.47
CA GLY A 114 -1.07 6.13 -15.60
C GLY A 114 -0.64 5.45 -14.29
N HIS A 115 -0.94 6.02 -13.12
CA HIS A 115 -0.68 5.38 -11.82
C HIS A 115 -1.69 4.27 -11.52
N LEU A 116 -1.28 3.26 -10.75
CA LEU A 116 -2.20 2.22 -10.28
C LEU A 116 -3.11 2.77 -9.19
N ALA A 117 -4.38 2.39 -9.19
CA ALA A 117 -5.30 2.75 -8.11
C ALA A 117 -4.79 2.25 -6.74
N THR A 118 -4.03 1.16 -6.72
CA THR A 118 -3.41 0.58 -5.52
C THR A 118 -2.02 1.14 -5.20
N GLU A 119 -1.55 2.14 -5.94
CA GLU A 119 -0.26 2.77 -5.66
C GLU A 119 -0.35 3.64 -4.40
N ARG A 120 0.73 3.65 -3.60
CA ARG A 120 0.86 4.56 -2.45
C ARG A 120 1.38 5.90 -2.95
N ILE A 121 0.47 6.85 -3.13
CA ILE A 121 0.80 8.23 -3.53
C ILE A 121 0.58 9.18 -2.34
N VAL A 122 1.63 9.91 -1.96
CA VAL A 122 1.60 10.88 -0.86
C VAL A 122 1.85 12.30 -1.36
N VAL A 123 1.29 13.28 -0.65
CA VAL A 123 1.49 14.69 -0.96
C VAL A 123 2.69 15.24 -0.16
N GLY A 124 3.63 15.89 -0.86
CA GLY A 124 4.90 16.38 -0.31
C GLY A 124 6.02 15.36 -0.44
N SER A 125 7.19 15.63 0.15
CA SER A 125 8.33 14.73 0.06
C SER A 125 8.25 13.60 1.08
N SER A 126 8.65 12.40 0.65
CA SER A 126 8.85 11.20 1.48
C SER A 126 10.29 10.71 1.35
N GLU A 127 10.86 10.14 2.42
CA GLU A 127 12.15 9.44 2.40
C GLU A 127 11.98 7.94 2.09
N ASP A 128 10.74 7.45 2.02
CA ASP A 128 10.41 6.07 1.70
C ASP A 128 10.46 5.82 0.18
N SER A 129 11.32 4.90 -0.26
CA SER A 129 11.50 4.54 -1.68
C SER A 129 10.32 3.75 -2.27
N GLY A 130 9.41 3.24 -1.43
CA GLY A 130 8.20 2.52 -1.86
C GLY A 130 6.98 3.42 -2.09
N VAL A 131 7.14 4.74 -2.04
CA VAL A 131 6.04 5.72 -2.10
C VAL A 131 6.27 6.74 -3.20
N THR A 132 5.25 6.98 -4.02
CA THR A 132 5.28 8.03 -5.05
C THR A 132 4.88 9.36 -4.42
N ALA A 133 5.75 10.36 -4.54
CA ALA A 133 5.49 11.70 -4.02
C ALA A 133 4.90 12.61 -5.11
N VAL A 134 3.84 13.36 -4.76
CA VAL A 134 3.26 14.41 -5.59
C VAL A 134 3.43 15.76 -4.90
N ASP A 135 3.84 16.77 -5.68
CA ASP A 135 4.06 18.12 -5.18
C ASP A 135 2.76 18.74 -4.64
N VAL A 136 2.87 19.37 -3.47
CA VAL A 136 1.82 20.17 -2.83
C VAL A 136 1.48 21.39 -3.69
N ILE A 137 0.21 21.81 -3.69
CA ILE A 137 -0.18 23.13 -4.21
C ILE A 137 0.22 24.19 -3.16
N SER A 138 1.23 25.01 -3.46
CA SER A 138 1.71 26.04 -2.54
C SER A 138 0.56 26.95 -2.08
N GLY A 139 0.34 27.01 -0.76
CA GLY A 139 -0.74 27.78 -0.15
C GLY A 139 -2.10 27.06 -0.08
N ALA A 140 -2.28 25.93 -0.74
CA ALA A 140 -3.51 25.12 -0.73
C ALA A 140 -3.24 23.65 -0.37
N THR A 141 -2.45 23.41 0.68
CA THR A 141 -2.04 22.06 1.11
C THR A 141 -3.22 21.18 1.48
N VAL A 142 -4.18 21.73 2.23
CA VAL A 142 -5.38 21.02 2.68
C VAL A 142 -6.21 20.58 1.47
N THR A 143 -6.37 21.46 0.49
CA THR A 143 -7.01 21.18 -0.80
C THR A 143 -6.28 20.08 -1.57
N ALA A 144 -4.94 20.13 -1.64
CA ALA A 144 -4.14 19.14 -2.35
C ALA A 144 -4.22 17.74 -1.71
N LEU A 145 -4.22 17.67 -0.38
CA LEU A 145 -4.42 16.42 0.36
C LEU A 145 -5.80 15.82 0.09
N ALA A 146 -6.86 16.64 0.19
CA ALA A 146 -8.22 16.22 -0.10
C ALA A 146 -8.38 15.75 -1.56
N ALA A 147 -7.74 16.45 -2.51
CA ALA A 147 -7.74 16.07 -3.92
C ALA A 147 -7.08 14.70 -4.15
N ASN A 148 -5.88 14.49 -3.57
CA ASN A 148 -5.17 13.21 -3.64
C ASN A 148 -6.03 12.05 -3.17
N ARG A 149 -6.64 12.21 -1.99
CA ARG A 149 -7.49 11.21 -1.38
C ARG A 149 -8.74 10.94 -2.23
N THR A 150 -9.42 12.00 -2.66
CA THR A 150 -10.62 11.91 -3.50
C THR A 150 -10.37 11.12 -4.77
N ILE A 151 -9.24 11.37 -5.45
CA ILE A 151 -8.87 10.68 -6.68
C ILE A 151 -8.60 9.19 -6.40
N LEU A 152 -7.75 8.89 -5.41
CA LEU A 152 -7.30 7.53 -5.15
C LEU A 152 -8.41 6.64 -4.58
N GLU A 153 -9.22 7.13 -3.64
CA GLU A 153 -10.32 6.35 -3.08
C GLU A 153 -11.43 6.11 -4.11
N THR A 154 -11.74 7.11 -4.95
CA THR A 154 -12.69 6.91 -6.06
C THR A 154 -12.17 5.87 -7.05
N ALA A 155 -10.88 5.91 -7.42
CA ALA A 155 -10.27 4.94 -8.31
C ALA A 155 -10.25 3.51 -7.71
N ARG A 156 -9.97 3.38 -6.41
CA ARG A 156 -9.98 2.09 -5.71
C ARG A 156 -11.38 1.51 -5.60
N ALA A 157 -12.37 2.32 -5.26
CA ALA A 157 -13.76 1.90 -5.20
C ALA A 157 -14.26 1.39 -6.57
N LEU A 158 -13.89 2.10 -7.65
CA LEU A 158 -14.10 1.61 -9.03
C LEU A 158 -13.43 0.24 -9.24
N GLY A 159 -12.16 0.12 -8.87
CA GLY A 159 -11.41 -1.12 -9.03
C GLY A 159 -11.99 -2.29 -8.24
N VAL A 160 -12.48 -2.04 -7.02
CA VAL A 160 -13.14 -3.04 -6.18
C VAL A 160 -14.46 -3.49 -6.82
N ALA A 161 -15.30 -2.55 -7.26
CA ALA A 161 -16.57 -2.89 -7.89
C ALA A 161 -16.41 -3.61 -9.23
N ALA A 162 -15.35 -3.27 -9.98
CA ALA A 162 -14.97 -3.94 -11.22
C ALA A 162 -14.29 -5.30 -11.00
N GLY A 163 -13.87 -5.63 -9.77
CA GLY A 163 -13.11 -6.85 -9.45
C GLY A 163 -11.64 -6.81 -9.87
N VAL A 164 -11.10 -5.63 -10.18
CA VAL A 164 -9.70 -5.40 -10.56
C VAL A 164 -8.82 -5.17 -9.33
N VAL A 165 -9.39 -4.62 -8.25
CA VAL A 165 -8.70 -4.39 -6.97
C VAL A 165 -9.26 -5.33 -5.91
N ALA A 166 -8.37 -6.04 -5.22
CA ALA A 166 -8.75 -6.92 -4.13
C ALA A 166 -9.16 -6.10 -2.89
N VAL A 167 -10.29 -6.46 -2.28
CA VAL A 167 -10.70 -5.91 -0.98
C VAL A 167 -9.82 -6.53 0.10
N SER A 168 -9.19 -5.69 0.91
CA SER A 168 -8.51 -6.15 2.12
C SER A 168 -9.55 -6.65 3.11
N ALA A 169 -9.55 -7.96 3.41
CA ALA A 169 -10.39 -8.49 4.48
C ALA A 169 -9.93 -7.91 5.83
N THR A 170 -10.88 -7.52 6.67
CA THR A 170 -10.66 -7.23 8.09
C THR A 170 -10.31 -8.52 8.81
N SER A 171 -9.28 -8.49 9.65
CA SER A 171 -8.92 -9.58 10.53
C SER A 171 -10.00 -9.71 11.62
N PRO A 172 -10.70 -10.86 11.72
CA PRO A 172 -11.66 -11.08 12.79
C PRO A 172 -10.97 -10.93 14.15
N GLY A 173 -11.61 -10.25 15.09
CA GLY A 173 -11.02 -9.97 16.40
C GLY A 173 -11.93 -9.14 17.28
N HIS A 174 -11.50 -8.91 18.52
CA HIS A 174 -12.24 -8.11 19.49
C HIS A 174 -11.32 -7.44 20.51
N PHE A 175 -11.77 -6.31 21.06
CA PHE A 175 -11.09 -5.66 22.18
C PHE A 175 -11.23 -6.51 23.45
N VAL A 176 -10.12 -6.65 24.18
CA VAL A 176 -10.10 -7.34 25.46
C VAL A 176 -10.88 -6.52 26.49
N VAL A 177 -11.84 -7.16 27.16
CA VAL A 177 -12.70 -6.50 28.15
C VAL A 177 -12.14 -6.71 29.54
N GLU A 178 -11.53 -5.66 30.08
CA GLU A 178 -11.15 -5.54 31.49
C GLU A 178 -11.76 -4.24 32.04
N GLU A 179 -12.49 -4.33 33.16
CA GLU A 179 -13.24 -3.19 33.71
C GLU A 179 -12.35 -2.18 34.43
N GLU A 180 -11.27 -2.65 35.06
CA GLU A 180 -10.35 -1.81 35.83
C GLU A 180 -9.47 -0.96 34.89
N PRO A 181 -9.45 0.38 35.05
CA PRO A 181 -8.59 1.25 34.26
C PRO A 181 -7.12 0.95 34.48
N TRP A 182 -6.35 0.81 33.38
CA TRP A 182 -4.91 0.58 33.49
C TRP A 182 -4.16 1.84 33.92
N SER A 183 -3.06 1.66 34.68
CA SER A 183 -2.12 2.73 34.97
C SER A 183 -1.27 3.08 33.74
N TRP A 184 -0.71 4.29 33.71
CA TRP A 184 0.18 4.71 32.63
C TRP A 184 1.38 3.77 32.49
N ALA A 185 1.98 3.39 33.61
CA ALA A 185 3.12 2.49 33.63
C ALA A 185 2.80 1.10 33.04
N ARG A 186 1.60 0.57 33.30
CA ARG A 186 1.14 -0.69 32.69
C ARG A 186 0.96 -0.53 31.19
N MET A 187 0.26 0.52 30.74
CA MET A 187 0.04 0.77 29.31
C MET A 187 1.36 0.89 28.52
N VAL A 188 2.37 1.56 29.09
CA VAL A 188 3.69 1.65 28.45
C VAL A 188 4.38 0.28 28.38
N ARG A 189 4.34 -0.51 29.47
CA ARG A 189 4.98 -1.83 29.53
C ARG A 189 4.35 -2.84 28.58
N GLU A 190 3.03 -2.81 28.44
CA GLU A 190 2.27 -3.68 27.53
C GLU A 190 2.36 -3.24 26.06
N GLY A 191 2.99 -2.09 25.78
CA GLY A 191 3.14 -1.60 24.41
C GLY A 191 1.87 -1.01 23.83
N VAL A 192 0.99 -0.44 24.66
CA VAL A 192 -0.29 0.16 24.22
C VAL A 192 -0.10 1.36 23.31
N PHE A 193 1.04 2.07 23.41
CA PHE A 193 1.26 3.31 22.67
C PHE A 193 2.25 3.13 21.52
N GLY A 194 1.86 3.63 20.35
CA GLY A 194 2.79 4.05 19.31
C GLY A 194 3.45 5.38 19.68
N ARG A 195 4.67 5.61 19.18
CA ARG A 195 5.41 6.86 19.42
C ARG A 195 6.03 7.41 18.14
N LEU A 196 5.79 8.69 17.87
CA LEU A 196 6.39 9.42 16.75
C LEU A 196 7.16 10.63 17.28
N THR A 197 8.48 10.65 17.10
CA THR A 197 9.31 11.79 17.46
C THR A 197 9.92 12.41 16.21
N VAL A 198 9.58 13.67 15.95
CA VAL A 198 10.21 14.49 14.90
C VAL A 198 11.06 15.55 15.57
N THR A 199 12.34 15.64 15.20
CA THR A 199 13.29 16.58 15.80
C THR A 199 13.25 17.96 15.14
N ASN A 200 13.69 18.99 15.87
CA ASN A 200 13.87 20.33 15.28
C ASN A 200 14.83 20.29 14.07
N ALA A 201 15.87 19.44 14.12
CA ALA A 201 16.83 19.28 13.03
C ALA A 201 16.17 18.75 11.74
N GLN A 202 15.32 17.72 11.84
CA GLN A 202 14.54 17.20 10.69
C GLN A 202 13.61 18.25 10.08
N MET A 203 13.14 19.21 10.89
CA MET A 203 12.28 20.32 10.47
C MET A 203 13.06 21.59 10.09
N LYS A 204 14.39 21.52 10.00
CA LYS A 204 15.29 22.65 9.76
C LYS A 204 15.05 23.85 10.71
N GLN A 205 14.63 23.56 11.95
CA GLN A 205 14.42 24.53 13.02
C GLN A 205 15.66 24.65 13.91
N ARG A 206 15.88 25.84 14.47
CA ARG A 206 17.00 26.09 15.40
C ARG A 206 16.71 25.52 16.79
N GLY A 207 17.74 24.98 17.44
CA GLY A 207 17.72 24.51 18.82
C GLY A 207 17.55 22.99 18.97
N PRO A 208 18.11 22.39 20.03
CA PRO A 208 17.99 20.96 20.29
C PRO A 208 16.57 20.57 20.71
N GLY A 209 16.22 19.28 20.59
CA GLY A 209 14.97 18.71 21.08
C GLY A 209 13.95 18.30 20.00
N ALA A 210 12.81 17.82 20.47
CA ALA A 210 11.71 17.35 19.63
C ALA A 210 10.86 18.54 19.16
N PHE A 211 10.67 18.62 17.84
CA PHE A 211 9.67 19.49 17.23
C PHE A 211 8.26 19.02 17.60
N VAL A 212 8.01 17.71 17.47
CA VAL A 212 6.85 17.02 18.06
C VAL A 212 7.30 15.66 18.62
N ASP A 213 6.71 15.25 19.73
CA ASP A 213 6.81 13.92 20.33
C ASP A 213 5.40 13.44 20.64
N LEU A 214 4.86 12.59 19.78
CA LEU A 214 3.48 12.14 19.79
C LEU A 214 3.40 10.72 20.34
N TRP A 215 2.45 10.50 21.24
CA TRP A 215 2.05 9.20 21.75
C TRP A 215 0.63 8.95 21.28
N PHE A 216 0.36 7.79 20.70
CA PHE A 216 -0.94 7.52 20.11
C PHE A 216 -1.36 6.07 20.26
N THR A 217 -2.66 5.83 20.32
CA THR A 217 -3.24 4.49 20.41
C THR A 217 -4.72 4.51 20.06
N ILE A 218 -5.28 3.34 19.75
CA ILE A 218 -6.72 3.10 19.70
C ILE A 218 -7.17 2.78 21.14
N ALA A 219 -8.15 3.53 21.63
CA ALA A 219 -8.55 3.57 23.03
C ALA A 219 -9.91 2.91 23.30
N ASP A 220 -10.37 2.06 22.39
CA ASP A 220 -11.68 1.40 22.46
C ASP A 220 -11.78 0.37 23.58
N ALA A 221 -10.68 -0.33 23.91
CA ALA A 221 -10.67 -1.27 25.02
C ALA A 221 -10.98 -0.53 26.34
N PRO A 222 -11.98 -0.97 27.14
CA PRO A 222 -12.45 -0.23 28.32
C PRO A 222 -11.35 0.15 29.31
N ALA A 223 -10.45 -0.78 29.62
CA ALA A 223 -9.34 -0.53 30.54
C ALA A 223 -8.38 0.58 30.05
N ILE A 224 -8.18 0.68 28.74
CA ILE A 224 -7.32 1.69 28.11
C ILE A 224 -8.05 3.02 28.01
N GLY A 225 -9.26 3.00 27.45
CA GLY A 225 -10.08 4.19 27.23
C GLY A 225 -10.43 4.91 28.52
N ARG A 226 -10.90 4.20 29.54
CA ARG A 226 -11.18 4.79 30.87
C ARG A 226 -9.90 5.24 31.57
N GLY A 227 -8.80 4.53 31.36
CA GLY A 227 -7.48 4.94 31.84
C GLY A 227 -7.03 6.26 31.21
N LEU A 228 -7.29 6.48 29.93
CA LEU A 228 -6.87 7.70 29.24
C LEU A 228 -7.82 8.88 29.46
N LEU A 229 -9.13 8.64 29.37
CA LEU A 229 -10.17 9.67 29.24
C LEU A 229 -10.96 9.93 30.52
N ALA A 230 -10.80 9.08 31.54
CA ALA A 230 -11.76 8.93 32.66
C ALA A 230 -13.08 8.30 32.22
N THR A 231 -13.74 7.60 33.15
CA THR A 231 -14.88 6.73 32.86
C THR A 231 -16.04 7.44 32.16
N GLY A 232 -16.45 8.62 32.64
CA GLY A 232 -17.60 9.34 32.09
C GLY A 232 -17.39 9.84 30.65
N ASP A 233 -16.21 10.39 30.34
CA ASP A 233 -15.90 10.88 29.00
C ASP A 233 -15.74 9.71 28.00
N TYR A 234 -15.12 8.60 28.44
CA TYR A 234 -15.01 7.39 27.64
C TYR A 234 -16.38 6.80 27.28
N ASP A 235 -17.25 6.59 28.28
CA ASP A 235 -18.56 5.97 28.05
C ASP A 235 -19.42 6.82 27.10
N HIS A 236 -19.31 8.17 27.20
CA HIS A 236 -19.98 9.09 26.28
C HIS A 236 -19.44 8.97 24.85
N LEU A 237 -18.13 8.92 24.68
CA LEU A 237 -17.48 8.84 23.37
C LEU A 237 -17.74 7.52 22.65
N VAL A 238 -17.69 6.39 23.38
CA VAL A 238 -18.01 5.07 22.81
C VAL A 238 -19.46 5.02 22.32
N ALA A 239 -20.39 5.68 23.03
CA ALA A 239 -21.79 5.75 22.60
C ALA A 239 -22.01 6.53 21.30
N LEU A 240 -21.01 7.30 20.83
CA LEU A 240 -21.05 8.05 19.56
C LEU A 240 -20.47 7.26 18.37
N LEU A 241 -19.85 6.10 18.61
CA LEU A 241 -19.21 5.31 17.56
C LEU A 241 -20.24 4.50 16.77
N GLU A 242 -20.10 4.53 15.45
CA GLU A 242 -20.77 3.58 14.56
C GLU A 242 -19.87 2.34 14.33
N PRO A 243 -20.42 1.22 13.80
CA PRO A 243 -19.61 0.04 13.50
C PRO A 243 -18.39 0.36 12.62
N GLY A 244 -17.20 -0.09 13.04
CA GLY A 244 -15.94 0.14 12.33
C GLY A 244 -15.31 1.52 12.58
N GLN A 245 -15.89 2.34 13.46
CA GLN A 245 -15.27 3.55 13.99
C GLN A 245 -14.59 3.25 15.33
N HIS A 246 -13.50 3.96 15.60
CA HIS A 246 -12.63 3.77 16.74
C HIS A 246 -12.25 5.11 17.38
N LEU A 247 -11.91 5.07 18.67
CA LEU A 247 -11.36 6.21 19.40
C LEU A 247 -9.85 6.20 19.24
N LEU A 248 -9.30 7.16 18.50
CA LEU A 248 -7.86 7.38 18.45
C LEU A 248 -7.47 8.47 19.44
N VAL A 249 -6.64 8.13 20.42
CA VAL A 249 -6.03 9.11 21.32
C VAL A 249 -4.67 9.53 20.78
N VAL A 250 -4.43 10.84 20.73
CA VAL A 250 -3.13 11.43 20.38
C VAL A 250 -2.72 12.42 21.46
N LEU A 251 -1.55 12.19 22.06
CA LEU A 251 -0.95 13.00 23.11
C LEU A 251 0.36 13.60 22.61
N GLY A 252 0.52 14.91 22.77
CA GLY A 252 1.64 15.65 22.19
C GLY A 252 2.53 16.32 23.23
N ARG A 253 3.84 16.26 22.96
CA ARG A 253 4.86 17.14 23.53
C ARG A 253 5.70 17.74 22.40
N GLY A 254 6.56 18.68 22.76
CA GLY A 254 7.49 19.32 21.83
C GLY A 254 7.26 20.82 21.71
N THR A 255 8.06 21.43 20.83
CA THR A 255 8.04 22.88 20.58
C THR A 255 6.87 23.29 19.69
N SER A 256 6.41 22.42 18.79
CA SER A 256 5.26 22.63 17.91
C SER A 256 4.02 21.87 18.38
N SER A 257 2.84 22.27 17.90
CA SER A 257 1.58 21.55 18.14
C SER A 257 1.22 20.64 16.98
N PHE A 258 0.77 19.41 17.25
CA PHE A 258 0.30 18.51 16.19
C PHE A 258 -1.00 18.98 15.53
N LYS A 259 -1.75 19.89 16.15
CA LYS A 259 -3.01 20.44 15.61
C LYS A 259 -2.79 21.46 14.50
N GLY A 260 -1.59 22.05 14.43
CA GLY A 260 -1.26 23.10 13.46
C GLY A 260 -1.86 24.45 13.80
N SER A 261 -1.62 25.43 12.94
CA SER A 261 -2.10 26.82 13.10
C SER A 261 -3.41 27.10 12.37
N ALA A 262 -3.89 26.16 11.56
CA ALA A 262 -5.07 26.31 10.70
C ALA A 262 -6.34 25.67 11.28
N PHE A 263 -6.26 25.10 12.49
CA PHE A 263 -7.41 24.49 13.14
C PHE A 263 -8.46 25.56 13.52
N VAL A 264 -9.56 25.58 12.77
CA VAL A 264 -10.74 26.42 12.98
C VAL A 264 -11.99 25.54 12.98
N ARG A 265 -13.08 26.02 13.61
CA ARG A 265 -14.39 25.36 13.52
C ARG A 265 -14.82 25.25 12.05
N GLY A 266 -15.31 24.08 11.65
CA GLY A 266 -15.62 23.68 10.28
C GLY A 266 -14.42 23.23 9.42
N GLY A 267 -13.21 23.18 10.00
CA GLY A 267 -11.98 22.80 9.30
C GLY A 267 -11.61 21.32 9.43
N ILE A 268 -10.63 20.88 8.64
CA ILE A 268 -10.05 19.54 8.71
C ILE A 268 -8.66 19.57 9.33
N PHE A 269 -8.25 18.46 9.96
CA PHE A 269 -6.89 18.27 10.43
C PHE A 269 -5.97 18.02 9.24
N ASP A 270 -4.97 18.88 9.10
CA ASP A 270 -4.00 18.87 8.00
C ASP A 270 -2.69 18.19 8.38
N ARG A 271 -2.40 18.11 9.68
CA ARG A 271 -1.12 17.63 10.21
C ARG A 271 -1.11 16.22 10.75
N VAL A 272 -2.26 15.65 11.12
CA VAL A 272 -2.33 14.30 11.67
C VAL A 272 -3.43 13.53 10.93
N ARG A 273 -3.09 12.33 10.50
CA ARG A 273 -3.99 11.36 9.89
C ARG A 273 -3.55 9.95 10.27
N VAL A 274 -4.47 9.00 10.13
CA VAL A 274 -4.16 7.57 10.28
C VAL A 274 -4.18 6.93 8.91
N GLN A 275 -3.22 6.07 8.62
CA GLN A 275 -3.14 5.32 7.38
C GLN A 275 -3.02 3.82 7.69
N GLN A 276 -3.77 2.99 6.98
CA GLN A 276 -3.67 1.54 7.08
C GLN A 276 -3.71 0.91 5.68
N GLY A 277 -2.52 0.54 5.19
CA GLY A 277 -2.36 0.10 3.80
C GLY A 277 -2.71 1.22 2.82
N LEU A 278 -3.82 1.04 2.10
CA LEU A 278 -4.36 1.99 1.12
C LEU A 278 -5.43 2.92 1.71
N GLU A 279 -6.00 2.55 2.86
CA GLU A 279 -7.02 3.34 3.53
C GLU A 279 -6.39 4.47 4.34
N GLU A 280 -7.05 5.62 4.37
CA GLU A 280 -6.62 6.79 5.14
C GLU A 280 -7.81 7.42 5.89
N VAL A 281 -7.62 7.66 7.19
CA VAL A 281 -8.57 8.39 8.03
C VAL A 281 -8.03 9.80 8.26
N GLN A 282 -8.71 10.78 7.67
CA GLN A 282 -8.50 12.20 7.93
C GLN A 282 -9.60 12.73 8.86
N PHE A 283 -9.19 13.50 9.86
CA PHE A 283 -10.11 14.00 10.89
C PHE A 283 -10.66 15.38 10.55
N ARG A 284 -11.94 15.61 10.87
CA ARG A 284 -12.61 16.92 10.87
C ARG A 284 -12.67 17.49 12.29
N ASP A 285 -13.05 18.75 12.42
CA ASP A 285 -13.28 19.37 13.73
C ASP A 285 -14.39 18.67 14.55
N THR A 286 -15.40 18.13 13.87
CA THR A 286 -16.50 17.35 14.44
C THR A 286 -16.08 15.97 14.95
N ASP A 287 -14.93 15.46 14.49
CA ASP A 287 -14.36 14.20 14.94
C ASP A 287 -13.48 14.37 16.18
N TYR A 288 -13.22 15.61 16.59
CA TYR A 288 -12.21 15.96 17.59
C TYR A 288 -12.84 16.35 18.94
N GLN A 289 -12.30 15.76 20.00
CA GLN A 289 -12.50 16.23 21.36
C GLN A 289 -11.16 16.57 22.03
N ASN A 290 -11.11 17.70 22.74
CA ASN A 290 -9.91 18.08 23.45
C ASN A 290 -9.70 17.20 24.68
N LEU A 291 -8.51 16.58 24.79
CA LEU A 291 -8.09 15.89 26.00
C LEU A 291 -7.10 16.77 26.77
N GLY A 292 -7.58 17.40 27.84
CA GLY A 292 -6.77 18.31 28.65
C GLY A 292 -5.76 17.60 29.56
N ARG A 293 -6.15 16.45 30.11
CA ARG A 293 -5.32 15.65 31.03
C ARG A 293 -5.62 14.16 30.88
N VAL A 294 -4.57 13.34 30.92
CA VAL A 294 -4.68 11.88 30.99
C VAL A 294 -5.11 11.45 32.39
N ALA A 295 -6.16 10.64 32.49
CA ALA A 295 -6.73 10.21 33.78
C ALA A 295 -5.87 9.17 34.52
N ALA A 296 -5.08 8.37 33.79
CA ALA A 296 -4.33 7.24 34.32
C ALA A 296 -3.38 7.65 35.44
N LEU A 297 -3.24 6.75 36.42
CA LEU A 297 -2.26 6.89 37.48
C LEU A 297 -0.84 6.98 36.88
N ASP A 298 -0.03 7.88 37.42
CA ASP A 298 1.36 8.16 37.01
C ASP A 298 1.52 8.67 35.56
N ALA A 299 0.44 9.13 34.94
CA ALA A 299 0.52 9.71 33.62
C ALA A 299 1.39 10.98 33.63
N PRO A 300 2.44 11.04 32.79
CA PRO A 300 3.27 12.23 32.67
C PRO A 300 2.48 13.38 32.03
N ARG A 301 2.91 14.62 32.27
CA ARG A 301 2.24 15.79 31.67
C ARG A 301 2.46 15.84 30.16
N PHE A 302 1.37 16.03 29.43
CA PHE A 302 1.39 16.34 28.00
C PHE A 302 1.03 17.82 27.80
N ARG A 303 1.60 18.43 26.77
CA ARG A 303 1.32 19.83 26.44
C ARG A 303 -0.06 19.97 25.79
N GLU A 304 -0.45 18.94 25.05
CA GLU A 304 -1.74 18.86 24.36
C GLU A 304 -2.18 17.40 24.24
N GLY A 305 -3.49 17.19 24.20
CA GLY A 305 -4.10 15.91 23.89
C GLY A 305 -5.36 16.10 23.05
N ALA A 306 -5.72 15.03 22.35
CA ALA A 306 -6.91 14.92 21.52
C ALA A 306 -7.45 13.49 21.55
N VAL A 307 -8.77 13.38 21.49
CA VAL A 307 -9.46 12.16 21.07
C VAL A 307 -10.05 12.43 19.70
N PHE A 308 -9.85 11.50 18.78
CA PHE A 308 -10.42 11.53 17.45
C PHE A 308 -11.34 10.34 17.25
N LEU A 309 -12.54 10.59 16.73
CA LEU A 309 -13.40 9.53 16.22
C LEU A 309 -12.95 9.24 14.78
N THR A 310 -12.60 8.00 14.47
CA THR A 310 -12.15 7.62 13.12
C THR A 310 -13.32 7.47 12.16
N ARG A 311 -14.05 8.55 11.92
CA ARG A 311 -15.16 8.61 10.97
C ARG A 311 -14.62 8.51 9.54
N GLY A 312 -15.22 7.66 8.72
CA GLY A 312 -14.72 7.32 7.38
C GLY A 312 -14.45 5.82 7.17
N GLY A 313 -14.32 5.05 8.25
CA GLY A 313 -14.45 3.59 8.25
C GLY A 313 -13.20 2.80 7.84
N ALA A 314 -13.13 1.58 8.39
CA ALA A 314 -12.20 0.49 8.10
C ALA A 314 -10.76 0.58 8.65
N LEU A 315 -10.54 1.30 9.75
CA LEU A 315 -9.35 1.05 10.56
C LEU A 315 -9.53 -0.29 11.28
N ASP A 316 -8.77 -1.31 10.89
CA ASP A 316 -8.76 -2.63 11.53
C ASP A 316 -7.79 -2.61 12.73
N PRO A 317 -8.28 -2.70 13.99
CA PRO A 317 -7.40 -2.64 15.16
C PRO A 317 -6.45 -3.84 15.28
N GLY A 318 -6.73 -4.93 14.57
CA GLY A 318 -5.89 -6.14 14.55
C GLY A 318 -4.69 -6.04 13.62
N ARG A 319 -4.63 -5.01 12.77
CA ARG A 319 -3.55 -4.83 11.80
C ARG A 319 -2.68 -3.61 12.15
N PRO A 320 -1.40 -3.61 11.76
CA PRO A 320 -0.56 -2.42 11.90
C PRO A 320 -1.20 -1.21 11.18
N PHE A 321 -1.10 -0.05 11.80
CA PHE A 321 -1.53 1.24 11.24
C PHE A 321 -0.46 2.30 11.49
N ASP A 322 -0.40 3.30 10.60
CA ASP A 322 0.53 4.40 10.68
C ASP A 322 -0.18 5.65 11.18
N LEU A 323 0.36 6.29 12.23
CA LEU A 323 0.06 7.71 12.48
C LEU A 323 1.01 8.53 11.60
N VAL A 324 0.45 9.34 10.70
CA VAL A 324 1.25 10.17 9.80
C VAL A 324 1.16 11.63 10.24
N PHE A 325 2.32 12.20 10.55
CA PHE A 325 2.47 13.62 10.83
C PHE A 325 2.96 14.38 9.60
N LEU A 326 2.23 15.41 9.18
CA LEU A 326 2.67 16.35 8.15
C LEU A 326 3.32 17.57 8.82
N GLY A 327 4.64 17.66 8.70
CA GLY A 327 5.42 18.82 9.12
C GLY A 327 5.58 19.83 7.99
N SER A 328 5.47 21.12 8.29
CA SER A 328 5.81 22.20 7.35
C SER A 328 6.90 23.10 7.91
N HIS A 329 7.83 23.54 7.06
CA HIS A 329 8.78 24.61 7.38
C HIS A 329 8.89 25.61 6.22
N HIS A 330 9.31 26.84 6.50
CA HIS A 330 9.53 27.86 5.47
C HIS A 330 10.83 27.58 4.70
N ASP A 331 10.80 27.66 3.37
CA ASP A 331 11.99 27.57 2.52
C ASP A 331 12.88 28.82 2.73
N SER A 332 14.19 28.65 2.61
CA SER A 332 15.18 29.72 2.73
C SER A 332 15.11 30.75 1.59
N ARG A 333 14.32 30.48 0.53
CA ARG A 333 14.15 31.35 -0.65
C ARG A 333 13.04 32.41 -0.52
N GLY A 334 12.24 32.42 0.56
CA GLY A 334 11.25 33.47 0.79
C GLY A 334 10.20 33.14 1.86
N ALA A 335 9.58 34.17 2.43
CA ALA A 335 8.61 34.05 3.52
C ALA A 335 7.31 33.29 3.16
N PHE A 336 7.04 33.06 1.86
CA PHE A 336 5.76 32.56 1.36
C PHE A 336 5.78 31.12 0.81
N THR A 337 6.96 30.49 0.69
CA THR A 337 7.07 29.10 0.22
C THR A 337 7.30 28.15 1.40
N ARG A 338 6.42 27.16 1.57
CA ARG A 338 6.51 26.13 2.61
C ARG A 338 6.88 24.79 1.99
N GLU A 339 7.88 24.13 2.56
CA GLU A 339 8.21 22.73 2.29
C GLU A 339 7.47 21.82 3.28
N PHE A 340 6.80 20.80 2.76
CA PHE A 340 6.05 19.82 3.55
C PHE A 340 6.75 18.46 3.54
N ARG A 341 6.83 17.83 4.71
CA ARG A 341 7.44 16.50 4.93
C ARG A 341 6.49 15.63 5.73
N SER A 342 6.27 14.41 5.26
CA SER A 342 5.47 13.41 5.97
C SER A 342 6.38 12.53 6.85
N PHE A 343 5.95 12.29 8.08
CA PHE A 343 6.64 11.45 9.05
C PHE A 343 5.66 10.38 9.57
N PRO A 344 5.72 9.14 9.06
CA PRO A 344 4.89 8.04 9.54
C PRO A 344 5.50 7.40 10.81
N ALA A 345 4.65 6.88 11.69
CA ALA A 345 5.02 5.92 12.73
C ALA A 345 4.01 4.78 12.76
N THR A 346 4.51 3.56 12.52
CA THR A 346 3.71 2.34 12.56
C THR A 346 3.47 1.89 13.99
N HIS A 347 2.25 1.46 14.27
CA HIS A 347 1.86 0.86 15.53
C HIS A 347 0.87 -0.29 15.29
N GLN A 348 0.93 -1.31 16.14
CA GLN A 348 -0.03 -2.40 16.19
C GLN A 348 -0.41 -2.59 17.65
N LEU A 349 -1.71 -2.77 17.91
CA LEU A 349 -2.17 -3.01 19.27
C LEU A 349 -1.64 -4.36 19.78
N PRO A 350 -1.21 -4.43 21.05
CA PRO A 350 -0.78 -5.69 21.63
C PRO A 350 -1.99 -6.63 21.81
N ALA A 351 -1.73 -7.94 21.81
CA ALA A 351 -2.76 -8.96 22.05
C ALA A 351 -3.47 -8.82 23.40
N SER A 352 -2.84 -8.14 24.38
CA SER A 352 -3.45 -7.81 25.67
C SER A 352 -4.53 -6.72 25.59
N VAL A 353 -4.63 -6.01 24.47
CA VAL A 353 -5.64 -4.97 24.20
C VAL A 353 -6.61 -5.40 23.10
N TYR A 354 -6.13 -6.01 22.02
CA TYR A 354 -6.96 -6.49 20.92
C TYR A 354 -6.57 -7.92 20.54
N PHE A 355 -7.52 -8.84 20.69
CA PHE A 355 -7.33 -10.23 20.33
C PHE A 355 -7.72 -10.46 18.87
N VAL A 356 -6.78 -10.94 18.06
CA VAL A 356 -7.02 -11.34 16.66
C VAL A 356 -7.33 -12.83 16.61
N GLU A 357 -8.49 -13.19 16.05
CA GLU A 357 -8.87 -14.58 15.83
C GLU A 357 -8.10 -15.15 14.64
N ASN A 358 -7.46 -16.30 14.83
CA ASN A 358 -6.61 -16.96 13.81
C ASN A 358 -5.61 -15.96 13.18
N PRO A 359 -4.62 -15.48 13.95
CA PRO A 359 -3.64 -14.54 13.41
C PRO A 359 -3.00 -15.15 12.15
N PRO A 360 -2.81 -14.36 11.07
CA PRO A 360 -2.12 -14.84 9.89
C PRO A 360 -0.76 -15.38 10.33
N GLU A 361 -0.45 -16.62 9.95
CA GLU A 361 0.76 -17.33 10.34
C GLU A 361 1.97 -16.44 9.99
N GLU A 362 2.74 -15.99 10.98
CA GLU A 362 3.93 -15.15 10.76
C GLU A 362 5.01 -16.01 10.08
N ARG A 363 4.96 -16.06 8.75
CA ARG A 363 5.96 -16.74 7.95
C ARG A 363 7.13 -15.80 7.72
N THR A 364 8.32 -16.32 7.98
CA THR A 364 9.55 -15.64 7.61
C THR A 364 9.64 -15.49 6.08
N ILE A 365 10.48 -14.55 5.62
CA ILE A 365 10.59 -14.23 4.18
C ILE A 365 10.90 -15.47 3.33
N TRP A 366 11.75 -16.37 3.84
CA TRP A 366 12.09 -17.59 3.12
C TRP A 366 10.92 -18.58 3.14
N GLU A 367 10.21 -18.79 4.26
CA GLU A 367 9.02 -19.66 4.32
C GLU A 367 7.94 -19.21 3.33
N GLU A 368 7.72 -17.90 3.24
CA GLU A 368 6.78 -17.32 2.29
C GLU A 368 7.23 -17.54 0.83
N ALA A 369 8.53 -17.42 0.53
CA ALA A 369 9.08 -17.71 -0.79
C ALA A 369 8.85 -19.17 -1.20
N TRP A 370 9.07 -20.11 -0.28
CA TRP A 370 8.81 -21.54 -0.48
C TRP A 370 7.33 -21.86 -0.62
N HIS A 371 6.47 -21.21 0.17
CA HIS A 371 5.04 -21.42 0.09
C HIS A 371 4.46 -20.95 -1.25
N ARG A 372 4.81 -19.74 -1.69
CA ARG A 372 4.34 -19.18 -2.96
C ARG A 372 4.80 -19.99 -4.16
N ARG A 373 6.01 -20.54 -4.11
CA ARG A 373 6.60 -21.33 -5.20
C ARG A 373 6.48 -22.84 -5.01
N PHE A 374 5.62 -23.31 -4.10
CA PHE A 374 5.55 -24.72 -3.73
C PHE A 374 5.26 -25.65 -4.93
N VAL A 375 4.30 -25.27 -5.78
CA VAL A 375 3.96 -26.04 -6.99
C VAL A 375 5.12 -26.05 -7.99
N ASP A 376 5.76 -24.90 -8.21
CA ASP A 376 6.91 -24.77 -9.10
C ASP A 376 8.10 -25.61 -8.61
N VAL A 377 8.34 -25.62 -7.29
CA VAL A 377 9.38 -26.42 -6.63
C VAL A 377 9.13 -27.92 -6.81
N ILE A 378 7.89 -28.39 -6.60
CA ILE A 378 7.54 -29.79 -6.82
C ILE A 378 7.71 -30.17 -8.28
N ALA A 379 7.23 -29.34 -9.21
CA ALA A 379 7.31 -29.62 -10.63
C ALA A 379 8.78 -29.68 -11.11
N LEU A 380 9.63 -28.75 -10.63
CA LEU A 380 11.07 -28.80 -10.87
C LEU A 380 11.71 -30.05 -10.26
N ALA A 381 11.39 -30.40 -9.02
CA ALA A 381 11.93 -31.58 -8.35
C ALA A 381 11.56 -32.88 -9.10
N ILE A 382 10.32 -33.00 -9.59
CA ILE A 382 9.89 -34.13 -10.43
C ILE A 382 10.69 -34.16 -11.73
N TRP A 383 10.86 -33.03 -12.41
CA TRP A 383 11.65 -32.95 -13.64
C TRP A 383 13.10 -33.40 -13.41
N LEU A 384 13.76 -32.86 -12.39
CA LEU A 384 15.14 -33.22 -12.03
C LEU A 384 15.26 -34.70 -11.64
N PHE A 385 14.27 -35.22 -10.92
CA PHE A 385 14.19 -36.64 -10.59
C PHE A 385 14.06 -37.51 -11.84
N LEU A 386 13.21 -37.15 -12.80
CA LEU A 386 13.06 -37.88 -14.07
C LEU A 386 14.37 -37.93 -14.84
N VAL A 387 15.08 -36.81 -14.95
CA VAL A 387 16.41 -36.78 -15.59
C VAL A 387 17.39 -37.69 -14.84
N MET A 388 17.43 -37.61 -13.51
CA MET A 388 18.26 -38.52 -12.70
C MET A 388 17.90 -39.99 -12.93
N ALA A 389 16.61 -40.32 -13.03
CA ALA A 389 16.13 -41.67 -13.29
C ALA A 389 16.60 -42.19 -14.64
N VAL A 390 16.59 -41.35 -15.69
CA VAL A 390 17.11 -41.72 -17.03
C VAL A 390 18.56 -42.20 -16.96
N PHE A 391 19.40 -41.55 -16.14
CA PHE A 391 20.80 -41.92 -15.94
C PHE A 391 20.99 -43.11 -14.99
N ALA A 392 20.19 -43.20 -13.92
CA ALA A 392 20.23 -44.36 -13.01
C ALA A 392 19.83 -45.65 -13.74
N LEU A 393 18.85 -45.57 -14.65
CA LEU A 393 18.35 -46.67 -15.47
C LEU A 393 19.12 -46.84 -16.80
N ARG A 394 20.36 -46.34 -16.90
CA ARG A 394 21.19 -46.35 -18.13
C ARG A 394 21.22 -47.69 -18.88
N ARG A 395 21.13 -48.82 -18.17
CA ARG A 395 21.13 -50.17 -18.76
C ARG A 395 19.94 -50.41 -19.71
N TRP A 396 18.83 -49.71 -19.49
CA TRP A 396 17.58 -49.83 -20.26
C TRP A 396 17.34 -48.61 -21.16
N THR A 397 17.78 -47.42 -20.75
CA THR A 397 17.54 -46.17 -21.49
C THR A 397 18.54 -45.97 -22.64
N PHE A 398 19.77 -46.49 -22.52
CA PHE A 398 20.83 -46.27 -23.52
C PHE A 398 20.98 -47.45 -24.50
N THR A 399 19.96 -48.31 -24.61
CA THR A 399 20.00 -49.54 -25.41
C THR A 399 19.94 -49.25 -26.93
N SER A 400 19.48 -48.07 -27.35
CA SER A 400 19.54 -47.66 -28.76
C SER A 400 19.88 -46.18 -28.93
N ALA A 401 20.63 -45.87 -29.99
CA ALA A 401 21.01 -44.50 -30.33
C ALA A 401 19.78 -43.60 -30.62
N LYS A 402 18.70 -44.17 -31.17
CA LYS A 402 17.45 -43.43 -31.46
C LYS A 402 16.72 -43.03 -30.18
N VAL A 403 16.63 -43.93 -29.20
CA VAL A 403 15.99 -43.64 -27.90
C VAL A 403 16.80 -42.59 -27.14
N LEU A 404 18.12 -42.72 -27.12
CA LEU A 404 19.00 -41.73 -26.49
C LEU A 404 18.86 -40.34 -27.12
N ALA A 405 18.84 -40.25 -28.45
CA ALA A 405 18.68 -38.99 -29.17
C ALA A 405 17.32 -38.34 -28.90
N GLY A 406 16.24 -39.13 -28.84
CA GLY A 406 14.89 -38.65 -28.52
C GLY A 406 14.77 -38.15 -27.09
N LEU A 407 15.30 -38.89 -26.11
CA LEU A 407 15.33 -38.49 -24.69
C LEU A 407 16.15 -37.21 -24.50
N HIS A 408 17.31 -37.11 -25.14
CA HIS A 408 18.17 -35.92 -25.05
C HIS A 408 17.47 -34.69 -25.62
N LEU A 409 16.87 -34.79 -26.82
CA LEU A 409 16.14 -33.70 -27.43
C LEU A 409 14.94 -33.26 -26.58
N THR A 410 14.20 -34.21 -26.02
CA THR A 410 13.07 -33.94 -25.12
C THR A 410 13.56 -33.21 -23.86
N SER A 411 14.67 -33.68 -23.28
CA SER A 411 15.30 -33.04 -22.13
C SER A 411 15.75 -31.61 -22.40
N MET A 412 16.30 -31.35 -23.58
CA MET A 412 16.69 -30.00 -24.00
C MET A 412 15.47 -29.10 -24.19
N ALA A 413 14.41 -29.59 -24.84
CA ALA A 413 13.19 -28.82 -25.05
C ALA A 413 12.52 -28.43 -23.72
N VAL A 414 12.37 -29.39 -22.80
CA VAL A 414 11.81 -29.14 -21.47
C VAL A 414 12.70 -28.22 -20.65
N SER A 415 14.01 -28.44 -20.64
CA SER A 415 14.94 -27.58 -19.89
C SER A 415 14.96 -26.14 -20.40
N PHE A 416 14.81 -25.92 -21.71
CA PHE A 416 14.72 -24.57 -22.25
C PHE A 416 13.37 -23.91 -21.94
N VAL A 417 12.26 -24.56 -22.28
CA VAL A 417 10.91 -23.96 -22.18
C VAL A 417 10.42 -23.92 -20.73
N PHE A 418 10.50 -25.05 -20.02
CA PHE A 418 9.95 -25.17 -18.67
C PHE A 418 10.91 -24.59 -17.62
N VAL A 419 12.17 -25.03 -17.59
CA VAL A 419 13.13 -24.56 -16.56
C VAL A 419 13.64 -23.15 -16.86
N GLY A 420 13.93 -22.85 -18.13
CA GLY A 420 14.46 -21.55 -18.56
C GLY A 420 13.40 -20.45 -18.68
N VAL A 421 12.41 -20.63 -19.55
CA VAL A 421 11.44 -19.57 -19.90
C VAL A 421 10.32 -19.44 -18.86
N TYR A 422 9.72 -20.56 -18.43
CA TYR A 422 8.58 -20.53 -17.49
C TYR A 422 9.05 -20.30 -16.03
N LEU A 423 10.00 -21.09 -15.54
CA LEU A 423 10.46 -21.01 -14.15
C LEU A 423 11.51 -19.94 -13.88
N GLY A 424 12.27 -19.51 -14.91
CA GLY A 424 13.42 -18.60 -14.72
C GLY A 424 14.52 -19.19 -13.84
N ALA A 425 14.57 -20.51 -13.67
CA ALA A 425 15.46 -21.19 -12.73
C ALA A 425 16.84 -21.41 -13.38
N GLN A 426 17.70 -20.40 -13.31
CA GLN A 426 19.08 -20.46 -13.80
C GLN A 426 20.07 -20.18 -12.66
N PRO A 427 20.94 -21.15 -12.31
CA PRO A 427 21.99 -20.91 -11.33
C PRO A 427 22.89 -19.76 -11.79
N SER A 428 22.99 -18.72 -10.97
CA SER A 428 23.72 -17.48 -11.28
C SER A 428 24.98 -17.32 -10.42
N VAL A 429 25.86 -16.42 -10.83
CA VAL A 429 27.06 -16.04 -10.06
C VAL A 429 26.68 -15.36 -8.74
N THR A 430 25.54 -14.65 -8.70
CA THR A 430 25.08 -13.95 -7.49
C THR A 430 24.83 -14.91 -6.32
N GLN A 431 24.29 -16.10 -6.59
CA GLN A 431 24.10 -17.13 -5.56
C GLN A 431 25.40 -17.77 -5.07
N MET A 432 26.45 -17.77 -5.89
CA MET A 432 27.76 -18.23 -5.43
C MET A 432 28.40 -17.20 -4.49
N LEU A 433 28.19 -15.90 -4.77
CA LEU A 433 28.66 -14.82 -3.92
C LEU A 433 27.96 -14.80 -2.56
N THR A 434 26.63 -15.03 -2.52
CA THR A 434 25.88 -15.15 -1.26
C THR A 434 26.36 -16.36 -0.44
N LEU A 435 26.61 -17.51 -1.07
CA LEU A 435 27.17 -18.69 -0.39
C LEU A 435 28.57 -18.42 0.18
N VAL A 436 29.45 -17.77 -0.59
CA VAL A 436 30.79 -17.39 -0.13
C VAL A 436 30.71 -16.38 1.02
N GLU A 437 29.78 -15.43 0.97
CA GLU A 437 29.58 -14.46 2.05
C GLU A 437 29.07 -15.12 3.34
N VAL A 438 28.11 -16.02 3.25
CA VAL A 438 27.61 -16.81 4.40
C VAL A 438 28.74 -17.61 5.04
N VAL A 439 29.54 -18.32 4.24
CA VAL A 439 30.62 -19.19 4.73
C VAL A 439 31.85 -18.41 5.22
N ALA A 440 32.25 -17.34 4.53
CA ALA A 440 33.48 -16.60 4.83
C ALA A 440 33.29 -15.45 5.83
N ARG A 441 32.08 -14.87 5.92
CA ARG A 441 31.79 -13.69 6.75
C ARG A 441 30.73 -13.93 7.82
N GLY A 442 30.17 -15.14 7.93
CA GLY A 442 29.13 -15.47 8.90
C GLY A 442 27.79 -14.79 8.60
N GLY A 443 27.47 -14.58 7.33
CA GLY A 443 26.18 -14.05 6.89
C GLY A 443 25.00 -14.97 7.23
N ASP A 444 23.78 -14.44 7.18
CA ASP A 444 22.57 -15.20 7.49
C ASP A 444 22.31 -16.31 6.45
N PRO A 445 22.33 -17.60 6.82
CA PRO A 445 22.10 -18.71 5.89
C PRO A 445 20.68 -18.73 5.31
N THR A 446 19.72 -18.03 5.93
CA THR A 446 18.33 -17.96 5.44
C THR A 446 18.20 -17.21 4.12
N LEU A 447 19.14 -16.31 3.80
CA LEU A 447 19.16 -15.60 2.51
C LEU A 447 19.30 -16.55 1.32
N PHE A 448 19.95 -17.70 1.51
CA PHE A 448 20.07 -18.74 0.48
C PHE A 448 18.74 -19.51 0.28
N LEU A 449 17.87 -19.54 1.31
CA LEU A 449 16.56 -20.20 1.25
C LEU A 449 15.50 -19.34 0.56
N VAL A 450 15.75 -18.05 0.32
CA VAL A 450 14.78 -17.12 -0.31
C VAL A 450 14.56 -17.41 -1.81
N GLU A 451 15.44 -18.19 -2.46
CA GLU A 451 15.28 -18.61 -3.86
C GLU A 451 15.09 -20.14 -4.00
N PRO A 452 13.87 -20.66 -3.77
CA PRO A 452 13.60 -22.10 -3.67
C PRO A 452 14.02 -22.92 -4.89
N LEU A 453 13.77 -22.41 -6.09
CA LEU A 453 14.06 -23.12 -7.35
C LEU A 453 15.56 -23.28 -7.59
N LEU A 454 16.34 -22.24 -7.26
CA LEU A 454 17.80 -22.30 -7.36
C LEU A 454 18.38 -23.18 -6.26
N PHE A 455 17.85 -23.10 -5.05
CA PHE A 455 18.24 -23.97 -3.94
C PHE A 455 18.11 -25.45 -4.32
N VAL A 456 16.94 -25.86 -4.84
CA VAL A 456 16.71 -27.25 -5.30
C VAL A 456 17.62 -27.61 -6.47
N SER A 457 17.84 -26.69 -7.41
CA SER A 457 18.77 -26.90 -8.54
C SER A 457 20.21 -27.12 -8.06
N TRP A 458 20.68 -26.39 -7.05
CA TRP A 458 22.01 -26.55 -6.47
C TRP A 458 22.19 -27.88 -5.75
N ILE A 459 21.17 -28.36 -5.03
CA ILE A 459 21.17 -29.71 -4.44
C ILE A 459 21.34 -30.76 -5.55
N PHE A 460 20.57 -30.63 -6.62
CA PHE A 460 20.68 -31.55 -7.76
C PHE A 460 22.07 -31.50 -8.42
N ILE A 461 22.61 -30.30 -8.68
CA ILE A 461 23.94 -30.11 -9.26
C ILE A 461 25.00 -30.76 -8.38
N ALA A 462 24.92 -30.58 -7.05
CA ALA A 462 25.85 -31.18 -6.11
C ALA A 462 25.81 -32.71 -6.17
N ILE A 463 24.62 -33.31 -6.08
CA ILE A 463 24.43 -34.76 -6.15
C ILE A 463 24.97 -35.32 -7.47
N VAL A 464 24.55 -34.74 -8.59
CA VAL A 464 24.88 -35.24 -9.91
C VAL A 464 26.37 -35.04 -10.24
N SER A 465 26.97 -33.94 -9.80
CA SER A 465 28.41 -33.70 -9.97
C SER A 465 29.27 -34.72 -9.23
N ILE A 466 28.82 -35.18 -8.05
CA ILE A 466 29.51 -36.22 -7.28
C ILE A 466 29.37 -37.58 -7.95
N VAL A 467 28.18 -37.94 -8.42
CA VAL A 467 27.89 -39.31 -8.90
C VAL A 467 28.25 -39.52 -10.38
N TRP A 468 27.93 -38.57 -11.25
CA TRP A 468 28.09 -38.67 -12.71
C TRP A 468 28.94 -37.55 -13.33
N GLY A 469 29.44 -36.61 -12.52
CA GLY A 469 30.16 -35.44 -12.97
C GLY A 469 29.26 -34.34 -13.54
N ARG A 470 29.87 -33.20 -13.93
CA ARG A 470 29.16 -32.00 -14.38
C ARG A 470 28.35 -32.16 -15.69
N GLY A 471 28.61 -33.23 -16.45
CA GLY A 471 28.09 -33.41 -17.81
C GLY A 471 26.57 -33.61 -17.87
N VAL A 472 25.97 -34.18 -16.84
CA VAL A 472 24.52 -34.41 -16.78
C VAL A 472 23.78 -33.08 -16.60
N PHE A 473 24.22 -32.20 -15.70
CA PHE A 473 23.59 -30.89 -15.58
C PHE A 473 23.79 -30.04 -16.84
N CYS A 474 25.05 -29.82 -17.24
CA CYS A 474 25.37 -28.94 -18.36
C CYS A 474 24.78 -29.41 -19.70
N GLY A 475 24.69 -30.73 -19.90
CA GLY A 475 24.25 -31.32 -21.16
C GLY A 475 22.78 -31.73 -21.23
N TRP A 476 22.07 -31.86 -20.10
CA TRP A 476 20.68 -32.36 -20.08
C TRP A 476 19.68 -31.42 -19.42
N VAL A 477 20.12 -30.59 -18.47
CA VAL A 477 19.23 -29.80 -17.60
C VAL A 477 19.47 -28.30 -17.72
N CYS A 478 20.69 -27.86 -18.03
CA CYS A 478 21.05 -26.46 -18.12
C CYS A 478 20.25 -25.75 -19.23
N PRO A 479 19.40 -24.75 -18.91
CA PRO A 479 18.58 -24.07 -19.91
C PRO A 479 19.40 -23.34 -20.98
N TYR A 480 20.54 -22.75 -20.58
CA TYR A 480 21.44 -22.06 -21.50
C TYR A 480 22.10 -23.02 -22.50
N GLY A 481 22.60 -24.16 -22.01
CA GLY A 481 23.16 -25.21 -22.87
C GLY A 481 22.10 -25.74 -23.84
N ALA A 482 20.90 -26.00 -23.35
CA ALA A 482 19.77 -26.43 -24.15
C ALA A 482 19.41 -25.44 -25.26
N MET A 483 19.34 -24.15 -24.94
CA MET A 483 19.09 -23.10 -25.92
C MET A 483 20.14 -23.12 -27.05
N SER A 484 21.43 -23.13 -26.70
CA SER A 484 22.51 -23.10 -27.69
C SER A 484 22.49 -24.31 -28.64
N GLU A 485 22.15 -25.49 -28.11
CA GLU A 485 22.09 -26.73 -28.87
C GLU A 485 20.85 -26.78 -29.76
N LEU A 486 19.69 -26.33 -29.26
CA LEU A 486 18.46 -26.24 -30.03
C LEU A 486 18.59 -25.24 -31.20
N ILE A 487 19.22 -24.09 -30.98
CA ILE A 487 19.49 -23.10 -32.05
C ILE A 487 20.38 -23.71 -33.13
N ARG A 488 21.44 -24.45 -32.74
CA ARG A 488 22.32 -25.13 -33.71
C ARG A 488 21.55 -26.15 -34.55
N LYS A 489 20.73 -27.00 -33.92
CA LYS A 489 19.91 -28.00 -34.63
C LYS A 489 18.90 -27.35 -35.56
N LEU A 490 18.31 -26.23 -35.17
CA LEU A 490 17.41 -25.45 -36.03
C LEU A 490 18.15 -24.86 -37.23
N ALA A 491 19.35 -24.32 -37.02
CA ALA A 491 20.19 -23.80 -38.09
C ALA A 491 20.64 -24.89 -39.08
N ASP A 492 20.90 -26.11 -38.60
CA ASP A 492 21.25 -27.27 -39.45
C ASP A 492 20.03 -27.80 -40.23
N LEU A 493 18.81 -27.62 -39.73
CA LEU A 493 17.55 -27.99 -40.42
C LEU A 493 17.10 -26.98 -41.48
N LEU A 494 17.54 -25.72 -41.34
CA LEU A 494 17.22 -24.62 -42.26
C LEU A 494 18.21 -24.50 -43.43
N LYS A 495 19.29 -25.30 -43.42
CA LYS A 495 20.20 -25.52 -44.55
C LYS A 495 19.75 -26.72 -45.36
#